data_AF-A0A7G8C0F2-F1
#
_entry.id   AF-A0A7G8C0F2-F1
#
_cell.length_a   1.000
_cell.length_b   1.000
_cell.length_c   1.000
_cell.angle_alpha   90.00
_cell.angle_beta   90.00
_cell.angle_gamma   90.00
#
_symmetry.space_group_name_H-M   'P 1'
#
loop_
_entity.id
_entity.type
_entity.pdbx_description
1 polymer ?
#
loop_
_entity_poly.entity_id
_entity_poly.type
_entity_poly.pdbx_seq_one_letter_code
_entity_poly.pdbx_strand_id
1 'polypeptide(L)'
;MKRENNFDILRLLLAAVVVLFHVGYISGASLFEPLPRYFSGHLAVEGFFAISGFLIFASYERSSSLRDYFIKRAARILPGYWLATALCLFIAFCYGSFHVVRFLFANLIFANFLAGSIPGVFASNPSTGMNGALWTIKIEVMFYILVPFIVWLCRRLNRDVVLWSLFVLSIIYRVAMADHNTLALQLPGQLSFFIIGALIHYHLSFFEANGKWFALGAALLWVVYVATGWFVFRPAAVATLTLWASLLLPVVKGPTRWGDFSYGIYVLHWPLIQVVVALGLYRTHPWAALTLTFLAIAVAAPLSWFFVEKPSLALAHSRRIKTQYPAVTPS
;
A
#
# COMPACT_ATOMS: atom_id res chain seq x y z
N MET A 1 -8.11 -3.25 -26.92
CA MET A 1 -7.90 -1.88 -26.40
C MET A 1 -7.43 -1.97 -24.95
N LYS A 2 -6.39 -1.23 -24.58
CA LYS A 2 -5.93 -1.14 -23.19
C LYS A 2 -6.98 -0.32 -22.44
N ARG A 3 -7.68 -0.92 -21.47
CA ARG A 3 -8.77 -0.25 -20.76
C ARG A 3 -8.20 0.83 -19.84
N GLU A 4 -8.61 2.07 -20.06
CA GLU A 4 -8.28 3.19 -19.17
C GLU A 4 -9.06 3.06 -17.86
N ASN A 5 -8.42 3.39 -16.74
CA ASN A 5 -8.98 3.31 -15.39
C ASN A 5 -8.24 4.31 -14.47
N ASN A 6 -8.75 4.51 -13.26
CA ASN A 6 -8.23 5.48 -12.30
C ASN A 6 -7.35 4.87 -11.20
N PHE A 7 -6.88 3.61 -11.32
CA PHE A 7 -6.10 2.96 -10.26
C PHE A 7 -4.90 3.79 -9.79
N ASP A 8 -4.11 4.31 -10.73
CA ASP A 8 -2.90 5.06 -10.40
C ASP A 8 -3.22 6.39 -9.69
N ILE A 9 -4.32 7.06 -10.09
CA ILE A 9 -4.74 8.34 -9.51
C ILE A 9 -5.30 8.12 -8.12
N LEU A 10 -6.14 7.11 -7.92
CA LEU A 10 -6.65 6.79 -6.60
C LEU A 10 -5.50 6.41 -5.66
N ARG A 11 -4.54 5.61 -6.10
CA ARG A 11 -3.32 5.32 -5.32
C ARG A 11 -2.55 6.58 -4.95
N LEU A 12 -2.42 7.54 -5.87
CA LEU A 12 -1.77 8.82 -5.60
C LEU A 12 -2.54 9.65 -4.55
N LEU A 13 -3.87 9.71 -4.64
CA LEU A 13 -4.72 10.38 -3.65
C LEU A 13 -4.63 9.70 -2.28
N LEU A 14 -4.70 8.37 -2.23
CA LEU A 14 -4.54 7.60 -0.99
C LEU A 14 -3.16 7.86 -0.37
N ALA A 15 -2.09 7.92 -1.16
CA ALA A 15 -0.75 8.27 -0.68
C ALA A 15 -0.73 9.68 -0.07
N ALA A 16 -1.33 10.68 -0.73
CA ALA A 16 -1.44 12.04 -0.20
C ALA A 16 -2.22 12.11 1.13
N VAL A 17 -3.32 11.37 1.27
CA VAL A 17 -4.07 11.24 2.53
C VAL A 17 -3.17 10.69 3.64
N VAL A 18 -2.35 9.68 3.34
CA VAL A 18 -1.38 9.09 4.29
C VAL A 18 -0.30 10.09 4.69
N VAL A 19 0.19 10.93 3.76
CA VAL A 19 1.14 12.00 4.08
C VAL A 19 0.52 13.00 5.06
N LEU A 20 -0.68 13.51 4.76
CA LEU A 20 -1.38 14.48 5.61
C LEU A 20 -1.69 13.92 7.01
N PHE A 21 -2.15 12.67 7.08
CA PHE A 21 -2.34 11.96 8.34
C PHE A 21 -1.04 11.93 9.17
N HIS A 22 0.07 11.53 8.55
CA HIS A 22 1.34 11.43 9.27
C HIS A 22 1.92 12.80 9.64
N VAL A 23 1.75 13.84 8.83
CA VAL A 23 2.12 15.20 9.23
C VAL A 23 1.42 15.57 10.54
N GLY A 24 0.11 15.35 10.65
CA GLY A 24 -0.60 15.63 11.90
C GLY A 24 -0.17 14.73 13.07
N TYR A 25 0.23 13.49 12.77
CA TYR A 25 0.60 12.51 13.80
C TYR A 25 2.03 12.69 14.35
N ILE A 26 3.02 13.02 13.51
CA ILE A 26 4.45 13.02 13.93
C ILE A 26 5.11 14.40 13.92
N SER A 27 4.47 15.44 13.38
CA SER A 27 5.11 16.76 13.30
C SER A 27 5.29 17.43 14.66
N GLY A 28 4.40 17.14 15.62
CA GLY A 28 4.31 17.85 16.90
C GLY A 28 3.86 19.31 16.77
N ALA A 29 3.36 19.73 15.61
CA ALA A 29 2.80 21.06 15.41
C ALA A 29 1.31 21.07 15.75
N SER A 30 0.92 21.87 16.75
CA SER A 30 -0.48 22.01 17.20
C SER A 30 -1.43 22.39 16.07
N LEU A 31 -0.96 23.19 15.10
CA LEU A 31 -1.74 23.59 13.92
C LEU A 31 -2.19 22.39 13.06
N PHE A 32 -1.42 21.31 13.03
CA PHE A 32 -1.68 20.13 12.19
C PHE A 32 -2.19 18.93 12.98
N GLU A 33 -2.25 19.01 14.30
CA GLU A 33 -2.83 17.98 15.18
C GLU A 33 -4.26 17.55 14.77
N PRO A 34 -5.14 18.43 14.22
CA PRO A 34 -6.45 18.00 13.74
C PRO A 34 -6.44 17.18 12.45
N LEU A 35 -5.35 17.13 11.68
CA LEU A 35 -5.34 16.44 10.37
C LEU A 35 -5.78 14.97 10.43
N PRO A 36 -5.38 14.15 11.42
CA PRO A 36 -5.83 12.77 11.55
C PRO A 36 -7.35 12.59 11.74
N ARG A 37 -8.06 13.65 12.17
CA ARG A 37 -9.53 13.66 12.26
C ARG A 37 -10.19 13.73 10.87
N TYR A 38 -9.57 14.42 9.92
CA TYR A 38 -10.11 14.64 8.58
C TYR A 38 -9.53 13.66 7.55
N PHE A 39 -8.28 13.25 7.73
CA PHE A 39 -7.55 12.36 6.83
C PHE A 39 -7.21 11.07 7.58
N SER A 40 -7.93 9.98 7.29
CA SER A 40 -7.64 8.68 7.93
C SER A 40 -6.58 7.90 7.15
N GLY A 41 -5.38 7.79 7.73
CA GLY A 41 -4.32 6.94 7.17
C GLY A 41 -4.74 5.46 7.08
N HIS A 42 -5.56 4.99 8.03
CA HIS A 42 -6.10 3.63 8.01
C HIS A 42 -7.05 3.40 6.83
N LEU A 43 -8.02 4.28 6.59
CA LEU A 43 -8.91 4.16 5.43
C LEU A 43 -8.13 4.20 4.11
N ALA A 44 -7.09 5.04 4.04
CA ALA A 44 -6.26 5.12 2.85
C ALA A 44 -5.51 3.80 2.57
N VAL A 45 -4.92 3.19 3.61
CA VAL A 45 -4.25 1.88 3.53
C VAL A 45 -5.23 0.77 3.17
N GLU A 46 -6.44 0.79 3.72
CA GLU A 46 -7.50 -0.17 3.40
C GLU A 46 -7.92 -0.07 1.92
N GLY A 47 -7.99 1.15 1.38
CA GLY A 47 -8.17 1.39 -0.06
C GLY A 47 -7.01 0.84 -0.90
N PHE A 48 -5.76 1.01 -0.45
CA PHE A 48 -4.61 0.37 -1.11
C PHE A 48 -4.75 -1.15 -1.14
N PHE A 49 -5.15 -1.79 -0.03
CA PHE A 49 -5.34 -3.24 0.02
C PHE A 49 -6.48 -3.71 -0.90
N ALA A 50 -7.56 -2.95 -1.04
CA ALA A 50 -8.62 -3.26 -2.00
C ALA A 50 -8.11 -3.23 -3.46
N ILE A 51 -7.37 -2.19 -3.83
CA ILE A 51 -6.74 -2.07 -5.15
C ILE A 51 -5.74 -3.21 -5.38
N SER A 52 -4.91 -3.52 -4.37
CA SER A 52 -3.97 -4.63 -4.39
C SER A 52 -4.68 -5.95 -4.64
N GLY A 53 -5.76 -6.24 -3.91
CA GLY A 53 -6.58 -7.44 -4.10
C GLY A 53 -7.00 -7.66 -5.55
N PHE A 54 -7.52 -6.62 -6.19
CA PHE A 54 -7.88 -6.68 -7.61
C PHE A 54 -6.65 -6.93 -8.50
N LEU A 55 -5.60 -6.13 -8.35
CA LEU A 55 -4.46 -6.12 -9.27
C LEU A 55 -3.54 -7.34 -9.13
N ILE A 56 -3.39 -7.89 -7.94
CA ILE A 56 -2.46 -9.00 -7.68
C ILE A 56 -3.05 -10.33 -8.13
N PHE A 57 -4.34 -10.58 -7.87
CA PHE A 57 -5.03 -11.74 -8.46
C PHE A 57 -4.99 -11.67 -9.98
N ALA A 58 -5.32 -10.51 -10.55
CA ALA A 58 -5.23 -10.30 -11.99
C ALA A 58 -3.79 -10.47 -12.53
N SER A 59 -2.77 -10.09 -11.75
CA SER A 59 -1.36 -10.31 -12.11
C SER A 59 -0.99 -11.79 -12.07
N TYR A 60 -1.49 -12.56 -11.10
CA TYR A 60 -1.21 -13.98 -10.98
C TYR A 60 -1.80 -14.77 -12.15
N GLU A 61 -3.08 -14.56 -12.46
CA GLU A 61 -3.77 -15.26 -13.56
C GLU A 61 -3.16 -14.95 -14.95
N ARG A 62 -2.53 -13.78 -15.11
CA ARG A 62 -1.80 -13.40 -16.34
C ARG A 62 -0.34 -13.85 -16.38
N SER A 63 0.18 -14.43 -15.30
CA SER A 63 1.58 -14.87 -15.24
C SER A 63 1.74 -16.27 -15.80
N SER A 64 2.82 -16.53 -16.53
CA SER A 64 3.04 -17.84 -17.18
C SER A 64 3.53 -18.91 -16.20
N SER A 65 4.10 -18.50 -15.07
CA SER A 65 4.60 -19.38 -14.03
C SER A 65 4.63 -18.68 -12.67
N LEU A 66 4.79 -19.45 -11.59
CA LEU A 66 5.01 -18.91 -10.24
C LEU A 66 6.23 -17.98 -10.19
N ARG A 67 7.32 -18.37 -10.86
CA ARG A 67 8.55 -17.58 -10.93
C ARG A 67 8.33 -16.24 -11.60
N ASP A 68 7.63 -16.21 -12.73
CA ASP A 68 7.30 -14.99 -13.46
C ASP A 68 6.45 -14.04 -12.60
N TYR A 69 5.45 -14.58 -11.89
CA TYR A 69 4.65 -13.82 -10.94
C TYR A 69 5.51 -13.17 -9.84
N PHE A 70 6.33 -13.95 -9.14
CA PHE A 70 7.17 -13.43 -8.05
C PHE A 70 8.20 -12.41 -8.53
N ILE A 71 8.78 -12.58 -9.73
CA ILE A 71 9.71 -11.59 -10.30
C ILE A 71 9.00 -10.24 -10.53
N LYS A 72 7.80 -10.24 -11.11
CA LYS A 72 7.01 -9.02 -11.34
C LYS A 72 6.64 -8.32 -10.02
N ARG A 73 6.25 -9.10 -9.02
CA ARG A 73 5.89 -8.59 -7.69
C ARG A 73 7.11 -8.05 -6.93
N ALA A 74 8.22 -8.76 -6.97
CA ALA A 74 9.49 -8.34 -6.36
C ALA A 74 10.00 -7.04 -7.00
N ALA A 75 10.00 -6.94 -8.33
CA ALA A 75 10.42 -5.73 -9.04
C ALA A 75 9.51 -4.52 -8.78
N ARG A 76 8.26 -4.73 -8.33
CA ARG A 76 7.34 -3.66 -7.97
C ARG A 76 7.60 -3.07 -6.58
N ILE A 77 8.02 -3.89 -5.61
CA ILE A 77 8.18 -3.49 -4.20
C ILE A 77 9.64 -3.29 -3.80
N LEU A 78 10.50 -4.29 -4.04
CA LEU A 78 11.85 -4.32 -3.44
C LEU A 78 12.70 -3.09 -3.77
N PRO A 79 12.74 -2.57 -5.02
CA PRO A 79 13.60 -1.45 -5.35
C PRO A 79 13.27 -0.18 -4.54
N GLY A 80 11.99 0.21 -4.50
CA GLY A 80 11.58 1.40 -3.73
C GLY A 80 11.64 1.19 -2.21
N TYR A 81 11.36 -0.03 -1.74
CA TYR A 81 11.53 -0.38 -0.32
C TYR A 81 13.00 -0.23 0.12
N TRP A 82 13.94 -0.79 -0.65
CA TRP A 82 15.37 -0.69 -0.36
C TRP A 82 15.88 0.74 -0.48
N LEU A 83 15.37 1.52 -1.44
CA LEU A 83 15.68 2.96 -1.52
C LEU A 83 15.26 3.70 -0.25
N ALA A 84 14.06 3.44 0.26
CA ALA A 84 13.58 4.04 1.51
C ALA A 84 14.41 3.60 2.73
N THR A 85 14.80 2.33 2.80
CA THR A 85 15.73 1.84 3.83
C THR A 85 17.10 2.50 3.72
N ALA A 86 17.66 2.61 2.51
CA ALA A 86 18.93 3.27 2.26
C ALA A 86 18.89 4.76 2.64
N LEU A 87 17.78 5.45 2.37
CA LEU A 87 17.56 6.83 2.83
C LEU A 87 17.60 6.92 4.36
N CYS A 88 16.98 5.98 5.09
CA CYS A 88 17.02 5.95 6.55
C CYS A 88 18.46 5.75 7.06
N LEU A 89 19.24 4.86 6.43
CA LEU A 89 20.65 4.64 6.77
C LEU A 89 21.51 5.87 6.48
N PHE A 90 21.26 6.55 5.37
CA PHE A 90 21.95 7.78 5.01
C PHE A 90 21.65 8.89 6.04
N ILE A 91 20.39 9.04 6.46
CA ILE A 91 20.02 9.96 7.54
C ILE A 91 20.77 9.60 8.82
N ALA A 92 20.81 8.32 9.21
CA ALA A 92 21.55 7.89 10.39
C ALA A 92 23.05 8.23 10.32
N PHE A 93 23.66 8.05 9.14
CA PHE A 93 25.04 8.46 8.89
C PHE A 93 25.25 9.97 9.06
N CYS A 94 24.33 10.81 8.57
CA CYS A 94 24.37 12.27 8.78
C CYS A 94 24.26 12.66 10.26
N TYR A 95 23.65 11.82 11.10
CA TYR A 95 23.58 11.98 12.55
C TYR A 95 24.82 11.40 13.28
N GLY A 96 25.77 10.81 12.56
CA GLY A 96 26.93 10.13 13.15
C GLY A 96 26.58 8.82 13.88
N SER A 97 25.39 8.23 13.62
CA SER A 97 24.98 6.98 14.24
C SER A 97 25.31 5.77 13.37
N PHE A 98 26.11 4.85 13.92
CA PHE A 98 26.53 3.61 13.26
C PHE A 98 25.83 2.36 13.81
N HIS A 99 24.94 2.51 14.80
CA HIS A 99 24.17 1.41 15.39
C HIS A 99 23.00 0.95 14.50
N VAL A 100 23.30 0.69 13.23
CA VAL A 100 22.30 0.47 12.17
C VAL A 100 22.04 -1.00 11.86
N VAL A 101 22.90 -1.92 12.31
CA VAL A 101 22.85 -3.35 11.95
C VAL A 101 21.49 -3.97 12.27
N ARG A 102 20.98 -3.72 13.49
CA ARG A 102 19.68 -4.26 13.92
C ARG A 102 18.52 -3.70 13.08
N PHE A 103 18.57 -2.41 12.76
CA PHE A 103 17.58 -1.76 11.90
C PHE A 103 17.62 -2.32 10.48
N LEU A 104 18.81 -2.46 9.89
CA LEU A 104 19.00 -3.00 8.56
C LEU A 104 18.49 -4.44 8.47
N PHE A 105 18.91 -5.31 9.39
CA PHE A 105 18.48 -6.70 9.42
C PHE A 105 16.96 -6.82 9.52
N ALA A 106 16.34 -6.07 10.45
CA ALA A 106 14.89 -6.06 10.63
C ALA A 106 14.15 -5.63 9.35
N ASN A 107 14.64 -4.62 8.63
CA ASN A 107 14.02 -4.17 7.37
C ASN A 107 14.23 -5.17 6.22
N LEU A 108 15.39 -5.82 6.12
CA LEU A 108 15.66 -6.83 5.07
C LEU A 108 14.69 -8.01 5.10
N ILE A 109 14.19 -8.37 6.27
CA ILE A 109 13.20 -9.44 6.46
C ILE A 109 11.77 -8.92 6.63
N PHE A 110 11.50 -7.64 6.33
CA PHE A 110 10.20 -6.97 6.51
C PHE A 110 9.66 -6.99 7.95
N ALA A 111 10.54 -7.15 8.94
CA ALA A 111 10.23 -7.16 10.37
C ALA A 111 10.62 -5.83 11.05
N ASN A 112 10.37 -4.69 10.40
CA ASN A 112 10.71 -3.35 10.89
C ASN A 112 10.19 -3.05 12.32
N PHE A 113 9.11 -3.71 12.75
CA PHE A 113 8.58 -3.60 14.12
C PHE A 113 9.56 -4.11 15.20
N LEU A 114 10.54 -4.96 14.85
CA LEU A 114 11.60 -5.42 15.76
C LEU A 114 12.68 -4.35 16.01
N ALA A 115 12.81 -3.39 15.08
CA ALA A 115 13.78 -2.30 15.13
C ALA A 115 13.34 -1.13 14.23
N GLY A 116 12.37 -0.34 14.70
CA GLY A 116 11.79 0.77 13.93
C GLY A 116 12.58 2.07 14.05
N SER A 117 13.47 2.19 15.03
CA SER A 117 14.30 3.36 15.31
C SER A 117 15.79 3.01 15.25
N ILE A 118 16.63 4.02 15.04
CA ILE A 118 18.09 3.92 15.11
C ILE A 118 18.55 4.78 16.30
N PRO A 119 19.33 4.23 17.26
CA PRO A 119 19.81 4.98 18.41
C PRO A 119 20.52 6.28 18.01
N GLY A 120 20.21 7.39 18.70
CA GLY A 120 20.80 8.70 18.42
C GLY A 120 20.19 9.47 17.25
N VAL A 121 19.29 8.85 16.46
CA VAL A 121 18.60 9.51 15.35
C VAL A 121 17.20 9.92 15.78
N PHE A 122 16.80 11.16 15.49
CA PHE A 122 15.48 11.72 15.84
C PHE A 122 15.11 11.62 17.33
N ALA A 123 16.08 11.51 18.24
CA ALA A 123 15.84 11.34 19.68
C ALA A 123 15.04 12.50 20.31
N SER A 124 15.10 13.69 19.72
CA SER A 124 14.36 14.89 20.13
C SER A 124 13.03 15.10 19.40
N ASN A 125 12.70 14.27 18.41
CA ASN A 125 11.44 14.38 17.68
C ASN A 125 10.29 13.78 18.50
N PRO A 126 9.03 14.20 18.27
CA PRO A 126 7.86 13.60 18.94
C PRO A 126 7.74 12.09 18.71
N SER A 127 8.21 11.61 17.56
CA SER A 127 8.31 10.18 17.23
C SER A 127 9.74 9.85 16.85
N THR A 128 10.27 8.72 17.33
CA THR A 128 11.65 8.26 17.07
C THR A 128 11.76 7.24 15.92
N GLY A 129 10.62 6.83 15.34
CA GLY A 129 10.61 5.85 14.25
C GLY A 129 11.21 6.42 12.96
N MET A 130 12.11 5.68 12.33
CA MET A 130 12.77 6.07 11.07
C MET A 130 11.78 6.07 9.90
N ASN A 131 10.94 5.03 9.82
CA ASN A 131 9.92 4.91 8.79
C ASN A 131 8.74 4.07 9.28
N GLY A 132 7.79 4.73 9.92
CA GLY A 132 6.58 4.09 10.41
C GLY A 132 5.68 3.58 9.28
N ALA A 133 5.79 4.07 8.04
CA ALA A 133 4.90 3.64 6.96
C ALA A 133 5.15 2.20 6.47
N LEU A 134 6.31 1.61 6.77
CA LEU A 134 6.71 0.31 6.23
C LEU A 134 5.97 -0.90 6.82
N TRP A 135 5.18 -0.73 7.89
CA TRP A 135 4.46 -1.85 8.51
C TRP A 135 3.44 -2.50 7.55
N THR A 136 2.86 -1.73 6.63
CA THR A 136 1.87 -2.19 5.64
C THR A 136 2.51 -2.96 4.50
N ILE A 137 3.77 -2.64 4.15
CA ILE A 137 4.49 -3.31 3.06
C ILE A 137 4.72 -4.79 3.38
N LYS A 138 4.97 -5.12 4.66
CA LYS A 138 5.02 -6.51 5.11
C LYS A 138 3.73 -7.27 4.75
N ILE A 139 2.58 -6.66 5.01
CA ILE A 139 1.26 -7.27 4.71
C ILE A 139 1.08 -7.47 3.21
N GLU A 140 1.47 -6.48 2.40
CA GLU A 140 1.44 -6.56 0.94
C GLU A 140 2.34 -7.70 0.40
N VAL A 141 3.55 -7.87 0.95
CA VAL A 141 4.43 -9.00 0.61
C VAL A 141 3.81 -10.33 1.00
N MET A 142 3.15 -10.41 2.17
CA MET A 142 2.42 -11.61 2.57
C MET A 142 1.25 -11.92 1.61
N PHE A 143 0.53 -10.90 1.12
CA PHE A 143 -0.47 -11.13 0.07
C PHE A 143 0.15 -11.73 -1.20
N TYR A 144 1.36 -11.31 -1.59
CA TYR A 144 2.03 -11.89 -2.76
C TYR A 144 2.32 -13.38 -2.57
N ILE A 145 2.68 -13.77 -1.35
CA ILE A 145 2.94 -15.18 -1.01
C ILE A 145 1.63 -15.98 -0.96
N LEU A 146 0.54 -15.39 -0.44
CA LEU A 146 -0.74 -16.08 -0.25
C LEU A 146 -1.53 -16.28 -1.54
N VAL A 147 -1.48 -15.33 -2.49
CA VAL A 147 -2.33 -15.38 -3.69
C VAL A 147 -2.18 -16.67 -4.51
N PRO A 148 -0.96 -17.19 -4.81
CA PRO A 148 -0.82 -18.48 -5.49
C PRO A 148 -1.56 -19.62 -4.79
N PHE A 149 -1.51 -19.66 -3.45
CA PHE A 149 -2.18 -20.67 -2.65
C PHE A 149 -3.71 -20.49 -2.66
N ILE A 150 -4.19 -19.25 -2.52
CA ILE A 150 -5.63 -18.94 -2.58
C ILE A 150 -6.19 -19.33 -3.96
N VAL A 151 -5.51 -18.96 -5.04
CA VAL A 151 -5.94 -19.32 -6.40
C VAL A 151 -5.91 -20.82 -6.63
N TRP A 152 -4.90 -21.53 -6.11
CA TRP A 152 -4.88 -23.00 -6.12
C TRP A 152 -6.11 -23.59 -5.43
N LEU A 153 -6.49 -23.06 -4.26
CA LEU A 153 -7.68 -23.50 -3.53
C LEU A 153 -8.98 -23.18 -4.31
N CYS A 154 -9.07 -21.99 -4.91
CA CYS A 154 -10.19 -21.60 -5.78
C CYS A 154 -10.32 -22.46 -7.04
N ARG A 155 -9.26 -23.15 -7.48
CA ARG A 155 -9.30 -24.09 -8.61
C ARG A 155 -9.70 -25.51 -8.19
N ARG A 156 -9.50 -25.86 -6.92
CA ARG A 156 -9.85 -27.18 -6.35
C ARG A 156 -11.27 -27.19 -5.78
N LEU A 157 -11.71 -26.06 -5.25
CA LEU A 157 -13.01 -25.85 -4.63
C LEU A 157 -13.80 -24.79 -5.42
N ASN A 158 -15.03 -24.50 -5.00
CA ASN A 158 -15.76 -23.37 -5.54
C ASN A 158 -15.05 -22.05 -5.14
N ARG A 159 -14.65 -21.26 -6.15
CA ARG A 159 -13.94 -19.99 -5.98
C ARG A 159 -14.64 -19.03 -5.02
N ASP A 160 -15.95 -18.86 -5.19
CA ASP A 160 -16.71 -17.87 -4.41
C ASP A 160 -16.85 -18.33 -2.95
N VAL A 161 -17.04 -19.63 -2.72
CA VAL A 161 -16.99 -20.20 -1.37
C VAL A 161 -15.66 -19.91 -0.70
N VAL A 162 -14.54 -20.16 -1.38
CA VAL A 162 -13.19 -19.89 -0.83
C VAL A 162 -13.01 -18.43 -0.47
N LEU A 163 -13.33 -17.51 -1.38
CA LEU A 163 -13.14 -16.08 -1.15
C LEU A 163 -14.06 -15.57 -0.03
N TRP A 164 -15.34 -15.94 -0.02
CA TRP A 164 -16.24 -15.53 1.05
C TRP A 164 -15.87 -16.15 2.40
N SER A 165 -15.39 -17.39 2.45
CA SER A 165 -14.87 -17.99 3.67
C SER A 165 -13.66 -17.22 4.21
N LEU A 166 -12.69 -16.86 3.35
CA LEU A 166 -11.52 -16.05 3.75
C LEU A 166 -11.93 -14.65 4.24
N PHE A 167 -12.92 -14.03 3.59
CA PHE A 167 -13.49 -12.76 4.03
C PHE A 167 -14.08 -12.89 5.44
N VAL A 168 -14.96 -13.87 5.67
CA VAL A 168 -15.60 -14.08 6.98
C VAL A 168 -14.58 -14.41 8.06
N LEU A 169 -13.61 -15.29 7.79
CA LEU A 169 -12.53 -15.62 8.73
C LEU A 169 -11.68 -14.39 9.09
N SER A 170 -11.42 -13.51 8.12
CA SER A 170 -10.72 -12.24 8.36
C SER A 170 -11.53 -11.31 9.28
N ILE A 171 -12.85 -11.21 9.08
CA ILE A 171 -13.74 -10.45 9.98
C ILE A 171 -13.73 -11.04 11.38
N ILE A 172 -13.91 -12.36 11.51
CA ILE A 172 -13.92 -13.05 12.81
C ILE A 172 -12.62 -12.78 13.55
N TYR A 173 -11.47 -12.95 12.88
CA TYR A 173 -10.18 -12.64 13.47
C TYR A 173 -10.08 -11.18 13.92
N ARG A 174 -10.51 -10.23 13.08
CA ARG A 174 -10.43 -8.80 13.39
C ARG A 174 -11.29 -8.42 14.60
N VAL A 175 -12.47 -9.01 14.72
CA VAL A 175 -13.36 -8.80 15.88
C VAL A 175 -12.80 -9.49 17.12
N ALA A 176 -12.31 -10.72 17.00
CA ALA A 176 -11.71 -11.45 18.12
C ALA A 176 -10.44 -10.79 18.67
N MET A 177 -9.70 -10.07 17.83
CA MET A 177 -8.48 -9.34 18.21
C MET A 177 -8.73 -7.86 18.50
N ALA A 178 -9.98 -7.42 18.66
CA ALA A 178 -10.32 -6.00 18.82
C ALA A 178 -9.56 -5.31 19.97
N ASP A 179 -9.30 -6.02 21.08
CA ASP A 179 -8.54 -5.50 22.22
C ASP A 179 -7.03 -5.45 21.98
N HIS A 180 -6.53 -6.10 20.93
CA HIS A 180 -5.12 -6.18 20.57
C HIS A 180 -4.85 -5.43 19.25
N ASN A 181 -4.91 -4.10 19.29
CA ASN A 181 -4.82 -3.22 18.12
C ASN A 181 -3.67 -3.56 17.14
N THR A 182 -2.49 -3.93 17.65
CA THR A 182 -1.35 -4.29 16.80
C THR A 182 -1.59 -5.58 16.02
N LEU A 183 -2.11 -6.63 16.68
CA LEU A 183 -2.44 -7.93 16.07
C LEU A 183 -3.64 -7.82 15.13
N ALA A 184 -4.67 -7.08 15.54
CA ALA A 184 -5.86 -6.79 14.73
C ALA A 184 -5.51 -6.21 13.36
N LEU A 185 -4.46 -5.39 13.28
CA LEU A 185 -3.98 -4.78 12.04
C LEU A 185 -3.06 -5.67 11.22
N GLN A 186 -2.56 -6.80 11.75
CA GLN A 186 -1.77 -7.78 10.98
C GLN A 186 -2.67 -8.71 10.17
N LEU A 187 -2.06 -9.58 9.37
CA LEU A 187 -2.80 -10.68 8.76
C LEU A 187 -3.27 -11.69 9.82
N PRO A 188 -4.50 -12.22 9.69
CA PRO A 188 -5.44 -12.02 8.58
C PRO A 188 -6.39 -10.82 8.71
N GLY A 189 -6.24 -9.93 9.71
CA GLY A 189 -7.18 -8.82 9.98
C GLY A 189 -7.34 -7.78 8.86
N GLN A 190 -6.41 -7.68 7.91
CA GLN A 190 -6.52 -6.81 6.72
C GLN A 190 -6.97 -7.56 5.46
N LEU A 191 -7.09 -8.89 5.52
CA LEU A 191 -7.40 -9.75 4.38
C LEU A 191 -8.80 -9.47 3.81
N SER A 192 -9.77 -9.08 4.63
CA SER A 192 -11.14 -8.76 4.20
C SER A 192 -11.21 -7.68 3.12
N PHE A 193 -10.45 -6.58 3.26
CA PHE A 193 -10.39 -5.52 2.24
C PHE A 193 -9.80 -6.03 0.92
N PHE A 194 -8.73 -6.82 1.02
CA PHE A 194 -8.05 -7.44 -0.11
C PHE A 194 -8.95 -8.42 -0.88
N ILE A 195 -9.71 -9.25 -0.16
CA ILE A 195 -10.59 -10.25 -0.74
C ILE A 195 -11.78 -9.64 -1.48
N ILE A 196 -12.32 -8.49 -1.03
CA ILE A 196 -13.33 -7.76 -1.82
C ILE A 196 -12.76 -7.36 -3.19
N GLY A 197 -11.49 -6.93 -3.25
CA GLY A 197 -10.83 -6.66 -4.51
C GLY A 197 -10.67 -7.88 -5.41
N ALA A 198 -10.38 -9.04 -4.83
CA ALA A 198 -10.34 -10.31 -5.55
C ALA A 198 -11.73 -10.71 -6.10
N LEU A 199 -12.77 -10.57 -5.28
CA LEU A 199 -14.17 -10.84 -5.67
C LEU A 199 -14.59 -9.97 -6.85
N ILE A 200 -14.32 -8.65 -6.79
CA ILE A 200 -14.61 -7.72 -7.89
C ILE A 200 -13.80 -8.06 -9.14
N HIS A 201 -12.55 -8.51 -9.01
CA HIS A 201 -11.76 -8.96 -10.15
C HIS A 201 -12.41 -10.12 -10.89
N TYR A 202 -12.88 -11.14 -10.17
CA TYR A 202 -13.49 -12.33 -10.77
C TYR A 202 -14.93 -12.12 -11.25
N HIS A 203 -15.64 -11.11 -10.71
CA HIS A 203 -17.01 -10.74 -11.07
C HIS A 203 -17.10 -9.37 -11.75
N LEU A 204 -16.03 -8.98 -12.47
CA LEU A 204 -15.88 -7.63 -13.01
C LEU A 204 -17.03 -7.21 -13.93
N SER A 205 -17.47 -8.07 -14.84
CA SER A 205 -18.57 -7.76 -15.76
C SER A 205 -19.88 -7.47 -15.02
N PHE A 206 -20.16 -8.23 -13.95
CA PHE A 206 -21.35 -8.02 -13.12
C PHE A 206 -21.25 -6.73 -12.30
N PHE A 207 -20.06 -6.45 -11.75
CA PHE A 207 -19.79 -5.21 -11.02
C PHE A 207 -19.97 -3.97 -11.90
N GLU A 208 -19.48 -4.01 -13.13
CA GLU A 208 -19.58 -2.91 -14.09
C GLU A 208 -21.02 -2.67 -14.56
N ALA A 209 -21.76 -3.75 -14.85
CA ALA A 209 -23.17 -3.65 -15.23
C ALA A 209 -24.04 -3.06 -14.11
N ASN A 210 -23.67 -3.29 -12.85
CA ASN A 210 -24.47 -2.91 -11.67
C ASN A 210 -23.80 -1.84 -10.80
N GLY A 211 -22.84 -1.09 -11.35
CA GLY A 211 -21.97 -0.21 -10.57
C GLY A 211 -22.68 0.78 -9.66
N LYS A 212 -23.81 1.34 -10.10
CA LYS A 212 -24.63 2.26 -9.30
C LYS A 212 -25.16 1.60 -8.02
N TRP A 213 -25.59 0.34 -8.10
CA TRP A 213 -26.13 -0.39 -6.95
C TRP A 213 -25.04 -0.80 -5.98
N PHE A 214 -23.86 -1.17 -6.49
CA PHE A 214 -22.69 -1.41 -5.64
C PHE A 214 -22.25 -0.15 -4.90
N ALA A 215 -22.25 1.02 -5.56
CA ALA A 215 -21.94 2.29 -4.90
C ALA A 215 -22.96 2.65 -3.81
N LEU A 216 -24.26 2.54 -4.12
CA LEU A 216 -25.33 2.82 -3.15
C LEU A 216 -25.28 1.87 -1.95
N GLY A 217 -25.12 0.57 -2.21
CA GLY A 217 -24.97 -0.44 -1.16
C GLY A 217 -23.75 -0.18 -0.28
N ALA A 218 -22.59 0.11 -0.89
CA ALA A 218 -21.37 0.39 -0.14
C ALA A 218 -21.46 1.70 0.66
N ALA A 219 -22.12 2.73 0.13
CA ALA A 219 -22.41 3.96 0.86
C ALA A 219 -23.35 3.73 2.04
N LEU A 220 -24.40 2.91 1.88
CA LEU A 220 -25.27 2.50 2.98
C LEU A 220 -24.49 1.74 4.06
N LEU A 221 -23.65 0.78 3.67
CA LEU A 221 -22.79 0.04 4.59
C LEU A 221 -21.83 0.97 5.35
N TRP A 222 -21.32 2.02 4.69
CA TRP A 222 -20.52 3.05 5.35
C TRP A 222 -21.33 3.82 6.40
N VAL A 223 -22.54 4.24 6.07
CA VAL A 223 -23.44 4.93 7.01
C VAL A 223 -23.75 4.04 8.22
N VAL A 224 -24.07 2.75 7.99
CA VAL A 224 -24.31 1.78 9.06
C VAL A 224 -23.06 1.58 9.92
N TYR A 225 -21.87 1.48 9.31
CA TYR A 225 -20.61 1.42 10.04
C TYR A 225 -20.41 2.66 10.94
N VAL A 226 -20.63 3.86 10.42
CA VAL A 226 -20.48 5.11 11.19
C VAL A 226 -21.49 5.18 12.35
N ALA A 227 -22.73 4.71 12.13
CA ALA A 227 -23.78 4.74 13.15
C ALA A 227 -23.58 3.68 14.25
N THR A 228 -23.06 2.50 13.92
CA THR A 228 -22.97 1.35 14.85
C THR A 228 -21.57 1.07 15.38
N GLY A 229 -20.53 1.53 14.69
CA GLY A 229 -19.14 1.15 14.94
C GLY A 229 -18.78 -0.27 14.51
N TRP A 230 -19.71 -1.05 13.93
CA TRP A 230 -19.50 -2.46 13.65
C TRP A 230 -18.55 -2.69 12.48
N PHE A 231 -17.35 -3.20 12.78
CA PHE A 231 -16.28 -3.38 11.81
C PHE A 231 -16.67 -4.21 10.58
N VAL A 232 -17.59 -5.19 10.71
CA VAL A 232 -18.00 -6.10 9.63
C VAL A 232 -18.41 -5.38 8.33
N PHE A 233 -18.98 -4.18 8.43
CA PHE A 233 -19.44 -3.41 7.27
C PHE A 233 -18.32 -2.60 6.60
N ARG A 234 -17.25 -2.26 7.34
CA ARG A 234 -16.19 -1.36 6.86
C ARG A 234 -15.43 -1.94 5.65
N PRO A 235 -15.00 -3.22 5.63
CA PRO A 235 -14.30 -3.77 4.47
C PRO A 235 -15.12 -3.75 3.19
N ALA A 236 -16.38 -4.18 3.26
CA ALA A 236 -17.29 -4.16 2.11
C ALA A 236 -17.55 -2.72 1.63
N ALA A 237 -17.73 -1.75 2.53
CA ALA A 237 -17.92 -0.36 2.17
C ALA A 237 -16.68 0.25 1.50
N VAL A 238 -15.54 0.26 2.21
CA VAL A 238 -14.32 0.96 1.79
C VAL A 238 -13.74 0.35 0.52
N ALA A 239 -13.64 -0.99 0.45
CA ALA A 239 -13.05 -1.65 -0.70
C ALA A 239 -13.91 -1.49 -1.95
N THR A 240 -15.24 -1.64 -1.82
CA THR A 240 -16.17 -1.46 -2.95
C THR A 240 -16.19 -0.02 -3.45
N LEU A 241 -16.24 0.98 -2.57
CA LEU A 241 -16.20 2.39 -2.98
C LEU A 241 -14.86 2.75 -3.65
N THR A 242 -13.75 2.23 -3.14
CA THR A 242 -12.42 2.46 -3.73
C THR A 242 -12.34 1.89 -5.14
N LEU A 243 -12.84 0.66 -5.35
CA LEU A 243 -12.81 0.00 -6.65
C LEU A 243 -13.85 0.57 -7.60
N TRP A 244 -15.01 0.98 -7.11
CA TRP A 244 -16.00 1.74 -7.87
C TRP A 244 -15.39 3.04 -8.41
N ALA A 245 -14.71 3.81 -7.56
CA ALA A 245 -14.02 5.03 -7.96
C ALA A 245 -12.88 4.76 -8.96
N SER A 246 -12.18 3.63 -8.79
CA SER A 246 -11.06 3.26 -9.66
C SER A 246 -11.51 2.78 -11.05
N LEU A 247 -12.66 2.11 -11.14
CA LEU A 247 -13.11 1.43 -12.37
C LEU A 247 -14.22 2.17 -13.13
N LEU A 248 -15.11 2.87 -12.43
CA LEU A 248 -16.38 3.36 -12.99
C LEU A 248 -16.52 4.89 -13.04
N LEU A 249 -15.69 5.63 -12.31
CA LEU A 249 -15.64 7.09 -12.50
C LEU A 249 -15.01 7.45 -13.84
N PRO A 250 -15.36 8.61 -14.42
CA PRO A 250 -14.68 9.13 -15.60
C PRO A 250 -13.16 9.14 -15.41
N VAL A 251 -12.43 8.74 -16.44
CA VAL A 251 -10.97 8.66 -16.38
C VAL A 251 -10.41 10.07 -16.24
N VAL A 252 -9.67 10.30 -15.16
CA VAL A 252 -8.97 11.56 -14.93
C VAL A 252 -7.58 11.46 -15.56
N LYS A 253 -7.20 12.45 -16.37
CA LYS A 253 -5.83 12.53 -16.92
C LYS A 253 -4.98 13.35 -15.95
N GLY A 254 -4.26 12.64 -15.08
CA GLY A 254 -3.44 13.23 -14.02
C GLY A 254 -1.93 13.13 -14.28
N PRO A 255 -1.11 13.49 -13.28
CA PRO A 255 0.35 13.33 -13.34
C PRO A 255 0.77 11.86 -13.51
N THR A 256 -0.15 10.92 -13.23
CA THR A 256 0.03 9.49 -13.45
C THR A 256 0.28 9.10 -14.90
N ARG A 257 0.01 10.00 -15.87
CA ARG A 257 0.41 9.81 -17.27
C ARG A 257 1.92 9.64 -17.46
N TRP A 258 2.73 10.15 -16.52
CA TRP A 258 4.18 10.09 -16.57
C TRP A 258 4.78 8.93 -15.76
N GLY A 259 3.99 8.29 -14.88
CA GLY A 259 4.48 7.24 -14.00
C GLY A 259 3.58 6.97 -12.79
N ASP A 260 3.81 5.84 -12.12
CA ASP A 260 3.17 5.50 -10.84
C ASP A 260 4.02 6.01 -9.67
N PHE A 261 3.82 7.28 -9.31
CA PHE A 261 4.54 7.92 -8.21
C PHE A 261 4.01 7.55 -6.81
N SER A 262 2.87 6.84 -6.74
CA SER A 262 2.18 6.59 -5.48
C SER A 262 3.04 5.82 -4.47
N TYR A 263 3.84 4.87 -4.97
CA TYR A 263 4.70 4.05 -4.13
C TYR A 263 5.87 4.86 -3.55
N GLY A 264 6.60 5.61 -4.39
CA GLY A 264 7.67 6.51 -3.93
C GLY A 264 7.18 7.53 -2.89
N ILE A 265 6.00 8.13 -3.10
CA ILE A 265 5.39 9.01 -2.10
C ILE A 265 5.18 8.27 -0.78
N TYR A 266 4.57 7.08 -0.85
CA TYR A 266 4.20 6.29 0.31
C TYR A 266 5.39 5.77 1.14
N VAL A 267 6.51 5.40 0.50
CA VAL A 267 7.66 4.84 1.24
C VAL A 267 8.65 5.91 1.69
N LEU A 268 8.69 7.07 1.01
CA LEU A 268 9.65 8.14 1.31
C LEU A 268 9.09 9.25 2.22
N HIS A 269 7.77 9.39 2.36
CA HIS A 269 7.22 10.55 3.10
C HIS A 269 7.62 10.59 4.57
N TRP A 270 7.62 9.45 5.28
CA TRP A 270 7.87 9.42 6.72
C TRP A 270 9.29 9.93 7.06
N PRO A 271 10.38 9.39 6.48
CA PRO A 271 11.72 9.91 6.78
C PRO A 271 11.89 11.37 6.36
N LEU A 272 11.24 11.81 5.27
CA LEU A 272 11.28 13.21 4.84
C LEU A 272 10.57 14.14 5.85
N ILE A 273 9.40 13.76 6.36
CA ILE A 273 8.71 14.49 7.44
C ILE A 273 9.62 14.56 8.67
N GLN A 274 10.23 13.43 9.08
CA GLN A 274 11.09 13.39 10.27
C GLN A 274 12.30 14.31 10.18
N VAL A 275 12.91 14.45 9.00
CA VAL A 275 14.00 15.41 8.77
C VAL A 275 13.50 16.84 8.96
N VAL A 276 12.36 17.21 8.38
CA VAL A 276 11.80 18.57 8.54
C VAL A 276 11.40 18.86 9.99
N VAL A 277 10.90 17.85 10.71
CA VAL A 277 10.63 17.95 12.16
C VAL A 277 11.91 18.17 12.96
N ALA A 278 12.98 17.44 12.64
CA ALA A 278 14.26 17.55 13.32
C ALA A 278 14.93 18.92 13.11
N LEU A 279 14.69 19.56 11.96
CA LEU A 279 15.10 20.95 11.71
C LEU A 279 14.31 21.98 12.54
N GLY A 280 13.30 21.56 13.30
CA GLY A 280 12.46 22.45 14.11
C GLY A 280 11.50 23.32 13.30
N LEU A 281 11.41 23.11 11.98
CA LEU A 281 10.61 23.96 11.09
C LEU A 281 9.11 23.81 11.35
N TYR A 282 8.63 22.62 11.71
CA TYR A 282 7.22 22.43 12.07
C TYR A 282 6.81 23.20 13.34
N ARG A 283 7.75 23.45 14.25
CA ARG A 283 7.49 24.24 15.47
C ARG A 283 7.52 25.75 15.21
N THR A 284 8.41 26.21 14.32
CA THR A 284 8.64 27.65 14.10
C THR A 284 7.86 28.21 12.91
N HIS A 285 7.74 27.46 11.81
CA HIS A 285 7.15 27.88 10.54
C HIS A 285 6.31 26.74 9.92
N PRO A 286 5.17 26.35 10.53
CA PRO A 286 4.44 25.13 10.18
C PRO A 286 4.02 25.07 8.70
N TRP A 287 3.54 26.16 8.12
CA TRP A 287 3.16 26.19 6.70
C TRP A 287 4.36 26.04 5.76
N ALA A 288 5.47 26.70 6.05
CA ALA A 288 6.70 26.55 5.27
C ALA A 288 7.25 25.12 5.38
N ALA A 289 7.18 24.52 6.57
CA ALA A 289 7.55 23.12 6.80
C ALA A 289 6.67 22.14 6.01
N LEU A 290 5.36 22.39 5.96
CA LEU A 290 4.42 21.61 5.16
C LEU A 290 4.74 21.71 3.67
N THR A 291 4.94 22.93 3.15
CA THR A 291 5.33 23.17 1.76
C THR A 291 6.65 22.47 1.43
N LEU A 292 7.67 22.61 2.27
CA LEU A 292 8.96 21.96 2.09
C LEU A 292 8.82 20.43 2.05
N THR A 293 8.00 19.86 2.94
CA THR A 293 7.71 18.41 2.95
C THR A 293 7.08 17.94 1.65
N PHE A 294 6.05 18.64 1.17
CA PHE A 294 5.40 18.28 -0.10
C PHE A 294 6.34 18.47 -1.30
N LEU A 295 7.15 19.52 -1.32
CA LEU A 295 8.15 19.73 -2.37
C LEU A 295 9.21 18.63 -2.37
N ALA A 296 9.73 18.26 -1.19
CA ALA A 296 10.71 17.19 -1.04
C ALA A 296 10.14 15.86 -1.55
N ILE A 297 8.89 15.53 -1.20
CA ILE A 297 8.18 14.34 -1.69
C ILE A 297 7.94 14.41 -3.21
N ALA A 298 7.50 15.57 -3.72
CA ALA A 298 7.23 15.78 -5.14
C ALA A 298 8.48 15.70 -6.02
N VAL A 299 9.67 15.90 -5.44
CA VAL A 299 10.96 15.67 -6.11
C VAL A 299 11.41 14.21 -5.92
N ALA A 300 11.40 13.71 -4.69
CA ALA A 300 11.94 12.39 -4.36
C ALA A 300 11.16 11.23 -5.02
N ALA A 301 9.83 11.33 -5.11
CA ALA A 301 9.00 10.26 -5.68
C ALA A 301 9.20 10.08 -7.20
N PRO A 302 9.24 11.14 -8.04
CA PRO A 302 9.64 10.99 -9.44
C PRO A 302 11.06 10.48 -9.63
N LEU A 303 12.02 10.91 -8.80
CA LEU A 303 13.39 10.38 -8.85
C LEU A 303 13.41 8.87 -8.56
N SER A 304 12.71 8.43 -7.51
CA SER A 304 12.51 7.00 -7.21
C SER A 304 11.92 6.27 -8.42
N TRP A 305 10.87 6.82 -9.01
CA TRP A 305 10.19 6.20 -10.13
C TRP A 305 11.10 6.02 -11.35
N PHE A 306 11.72 7.11 -11.82
CA PHE A 306 12.47 7.08 -13.08
C PHE A 306 13.81 6.35 -12.97
N PHE A 307 14.49 6.45 -11.84
CA PHE A 307 15.82 5.88 -11.67
C PHE A 307 15.84 4.49 -11.03
N VAL A 308 14.81 4.12 -10.27
CA VAL A 308 14.82 2.88 -9.47
C VAL A 308 13.67 1.95 -9.85
N GLU A 309 12.42 2.41 -9.76
CA GLU A 309 11.25 1.53 -9.92
C GLU A 309 10.98 1.17 -11.38
N LYS A 310 10.91 2.16 -12.28
CA LYS A 310 10.61 1.96 -13.70
C LYS A 310 11.65 1.07 -14.41
N PRO A 311 12.97 1.25 -14.22
CA PRO A 311 13.97 0.35 -14.80
C PRO A 311 13.84 -1.09 -14.28
N SER A 312 13.56 -1.25 -12.98
CA SER A 312 13.38 -2.57 -12.37
C SER A 312 12.18 -3.31 -12.93
N LEU A 313 11.05 -2.61 -13.11
CA LEU A 313 9.85 -3.16 -13.75
C LEU A 313 10.09 -3.51 -15.21
N ALA A 314 10.80 -2.66 -15.96
CA ALA A 314 11.16 -2.92 -17.35
C ALA A 314 12.03 -4.18 -17.49
N LEU A 315 13.01 -4.36 -16.60
CA LEU A 315 13.85 -5.57 -16.55
C LEU A 315 13.04 -6.83 -16.22
N ALA A 316 12.09 -6.74 -15.29
CA ALA A 316 11.21 -7.86 -14.97
C ALA A 316 10.33 -8.26 -16.16
N HIS A 317 9.86 -7.27 -16.94
CA HIS A 317 9.03 -7.51 -18.11
C HIS A 317 9.84 -8.01 -19.33
N SER A 318 11.10 -7.58 -19.51
CA SER A 318 11.94 -7.99 -20.64
C SER A 318 12.41 -9.45 -20.56
N ARG A 319 12.49 -10.02 -19.34
CA ARG A 319 12.75 -11.46 -19.11
C ARG A 319 11.73 -12.40 -19.76
N ARG A 320 10.60 -11.86 -20.23
CA ARG A 320 9.57 -12.56 -21.02
C ARG A 320 10.05 -13.03 -22.41
N ILE A 321 11.15 -12.47 -22.95
CA ILE A 321 11.61 -12.77 -24.32
C ILE A 321 12.60 -13.96 -24.37
N LYS A 322 13.17 -14.42 -23.25
CA LYS A 322 14.21 -15.48 -23.26
C LYS A 322 13.74 -16.91 -22.97
N THR A 323 12.45 -17.15 -22.78
CA THR A 323 11.88 -18.51 -22.75
C THR A 323 11.13 -18.79 -24.05
N GLN A 324 11.84 -18.77 -25.18
CA GLN A 324 11.43 -19.54 -26.35
C GLN A 324 11.78 -21.00 -26.05
N TYR A 325 10.77 -21.85 -25.90
CA TYR A 325 10.97 -23.29 -25.94
C TYR A 325 11.62 -23.64 -27.29
N PRO A 326 12.65 -24.52 -27.34
CA PRO A 326 13.08 -25.08 -28.61
C PRO A 326 11.87 -25.78 -29.25
N ALA A 327 11.59 -25.45 -30.50
CA ALA A 327 10.53 -26.08 -31.26
C ALA A 327 10.79 -27.59 -31.29
N VAL A 328 9.89 -28.37 -30.68
CA VAL A 328 9.83 -29.80 -30.92
C VAL A 328 9.24 -29.96 -32.32
N THR A 329 10.09 -30.27 -33.29
CA THR A 329 9.66 -30.69 -34.62
C THR A 329 8.94 -32.03 -34.49
N PRO A 330 7.69 -32.16 -34.96
CA PRO A 330 7.06 -33.46 -35.07
C PRO A 330 7.72 -34.22 -36.22
N SER A 331 8.26 -35.40 -35.91
CA SER A 331 8.59 -36.46 -36.88
C SER A 331 7.36 -37.25 -37.25
#